data_AF-A0A355UPV5-F1
#
_entry.id   AF-A0A355UPV5-F1
#
_cell.length_a   1.000
_cell.length_b   1.000
_cell.length_c   1.000
_cell.angle_alpha   90.00
_cell.angle_beta   90.00
_cell.angle_gamma   90.00
#
_symmetry.space_group_name_H-M   'P 1'
#
loop_
_entity.id
_entity.type
_entity.pdbx_description
1 polymer ?
#
loop_
_entity_poly.entity_id
_entity_poly.type
_entity_poly.pdbx_seq_one_letter_code
_entity_poly.pdbx_strand_id
1 'polypeptide(L)'
;MKKEDLENLCLRCGICCHKKVVGPEGLFFIHPTAKCEHLDENNSCLVYEERTCLRIEQMVSQDGVLPSHCPYTRLRPGYLPGRMVTEGEFEEWLSELQQIKKRIEEGMNLLRQAKRNGLDYPL
;
A
#
# COMPACT_ATOMS: atom_id res chain seq x y z
N MET A 1 2.62 -11.40 22.20
CA MET A 1 3.89 -10.66 22.08
C MET A 1 3.66 -9.26 22.64
N LYS A 2 4.56 -8.74 23.49
CA LYS A 2 4.39 -7.38 24.03
C LYS A 2 4.78 -6.35 22.96
N LYS A 3 4.32 -5.10 23.13
CA LYS A 3 4.67 -4.00 22.21
C LYS A 3 6.19 -3.81 22.11
N GLU A 4 6.90 -3.87 23.23
CA GLU A 4 8.36 -3.74 23.28
C GLU A 4 9.08 -4.81 22.45
N ASP A 5 8.61 -6.05 22.52
CA ASP A 5 9.17 -7.17 21.75
C ASP A 5 9.00 -6.94 20.23
N LEU A 6 7.87 -6.36 19.82
CA LEU A 6 7.62 -5.97 18.43
C LEU A 6 8.57 -4.86 18.00
N GLU A 7 8.67 -3.78 18.76
CA GLU A 7 9.53 -2.64 18.41
C GLU A 7 11.00 -3.02 18.27
N ASN A 8 11.48 -3.99 19.05
CA ASN A 8 12.84 -4.52 18.96
C ASN A 8 13.13 -5.26 17.64
N LEU A 9 12.10 -5.69 16.89
CA LEU A 9 12.26 -6.26 15.56
C LEU A 9 12.49 -5.19 14.48
N CYS A 10 12.19 -3.92 14.77
CA CYS A 10 12.32 -2.84 13.79
C CYS A 10 13.79 -2.57 13.45
N LEU A 11 14.16 -2.75 12.18
CA LEU A 11 15.50 -2.39 11.68
C LEU A 11 15.71 -0.88 11.47
N ARG A 12 14.70 -0.05 11.77
CA ARG A 12 14.70 1.41 11.51
C ARG A 12 15.12 1.77 10.08
N CYS A 13 14.67 0.96 9.11
CA CYS A 13 15.00 1.15 7.68
C CYS A 13 14.15 2.20 6.97
N GLY A 14 13.06 2.69 7.58
CA GLY A 14 12.17 3.69 7.00
C GLY A 14 11.22 3.22 5.88
N ILE A 15 11.38 2.00 5.36
CA ILE A 15 10.63 1.53 4.16
C ILE A 15 9.11 1.45 4.39
N CYS A 16 8.66 1.28 5.63
CA CYS A 16 7.25 1.38 5.97
C CYS A 16 6.63 2.75 5.59
N CYS A 17 7.44 3.82 5.57
CA CYS A 17 7.07 5.18 5.21
C CYS A 17 7.28 5.52 3.72
N HIS A 18 7.79 4.61 2.89
CA HIS A 18 7.91 4.85 1.45
C HIS A 18 6.52 4.84 0.79
N LYS A 19 6.35 5.61 -0.29
CA LYS A 19 5.14 5.57 -1.11
C LYS A 19 4.94 4.18 -1.71
N LYS A 20 3.69 3.75 -1.80
CA LYS A 20 3.30 2.44 -2.28
C LYS A 20 2.14 2.58 -3.26
N VAL A 21 2.12 1.73 -4.27
CA VAL A 21 1.03 1.63 -5.24
C VAL A 21 0.57 0.17 -5.31
N VAL A 22 -0.74 -0.06 -5.39
CA VAL A 22 -1.28 -1.41 -5.53
C VAL A 22 -1.14 -1.84 -6.98
N GLY A 23 -0.46 -2.94 -7.21
CA GLY A 23 -0.31 -3.59 -8.50
C GLY A 23 -1.42 -4.60 -8.80
N PRO A 24 -1.26 -5.36 -9.89
CA PRO A 24 -2.06 -6.53 -10.18
C PRO A 24 -2.05 -7.51 -9.01
N GLU A 25 -3.15 -8.25 -8.85
CA GLU A 25 -3.29 -9.30 -7.82
C GLU A 25 -3.15 -8.80 -6.36
N GLY A 26 -3.22 -7.48 -6.15
CA GLY A 26 -3.14 -6.88 -4.81
C GLY A 26 -1.72 -6.75 -4.25
N LEU A 27 -0.69 -7.00 -5.05
CA LEU A 27 0.71 -6.83 -4.65
C LEU A 27 1.08 -5.35 -4.61
N PHE A 28 1.70 -4.88 -3.53
CA PHE A 28 2.18 -3.49 -3.49
C PHE A 28 3.59 -3.35 -4.07
N PHE A 29 3.75 -2.33 -4.91
CA PHE A 29 5.04 -1.85 -5.37
C PHE A 29 5.47 -0.66 -4.53
N ILE A 30 6.70 -0.71 -4.02
CA ILE A 30 7.25 0.26 -3.07
C ILE A 30 8.23 1.17 -3.80
N HIS A 31 7.98 2.47 -3.77
CA HIS A 31 8.83 3.47 -4.42
C HIS A 31 10.22 3.49 -3.74
N PRO A 32 11.33 3.58 -4.51
CA PRO A 32 12.68 3.48 -3.94
C PRO A 32 13.09 4.69 -3.10
N THR A 33 12.65 5.90 -3.47
CA THR A 33 13.09 7.16 -2.82
C THR A 33 11.97 8.08 -2.32
N ALA A 34 10.77 8.05 -2.90
CA ALA A 34 9.65 8.88 -2.48
C ALA A 34 9.10 8.41 -1.13
N LYS A 35 9.18 9.29 -0.14
CA LYS A 35 8.88 9.02 1.28
C LYS A 35 7.67 9.86 1.73
N CYS A 36 7.02 9.41 2.79
CA CYS A 36 6.08 10.22 3.58
C CYS A 36 6.81 11.41 4.20
N GLU A 37 6.13 12.54 4.33
CA GLU A 37 6.66 13.79 4.92
C GLU A 37 7.10 13.64 6.38
N HIS A 38 6.61 12.62 7.08
CA HIS A 38 6.97 12.35 8.48
C HIS A 38 8.20 11.44 8.65
N LEU A 39 8.84 10.98 7.57
CA LEU A 39 10.08 10.23 7.67
C LEU A 39 11.26 11.20 7.73
N ASP A 40 12.04 11.16 8.80
CA ASP A 40 13.22 12.00 8.94
C ASP A 40 14.46 11.42 8.22
N GLU A 41 15.55 12.17 8.26
CA GLU A 41 16.85 11.81 7.71
C GLU A 41 17.51 10.59 8.38
N ASN A 42 17.09 10.24 9.60
CA ASN A 42 17.53 9.07 10.35
C ASN A 42 16.63 7.85 10.12
N ASN A 43 15.74 7.89 9.11
CA ASN A 43 14.75 6.86 8.80
C ASN A 43 13.77 6.57 9.95
N SER A 44 13.52 7.55 10.81
CA SER A 44 12.56 7.49 11.91
C SER A 44 11.27 8.22 11.54
N CYS A 45 10.14 7.60 11.84
CA CYS A 45 8.84 8.22 11.64
C CYS A 45 8.55 9.17 12.81
N LEU A 46 8.42 10.46 12.54
CA LEU A 46 8.19 11.50 13.54
C LEU A 46 6.83 11.37 14.24
N VAL A 47 5.88 10.68 13.62
CA VAL A 47 4.54 10.41 14.16
C VAL A 47 4.34 8.92 14.48
N TYR A 48 5.41 8.17 14.74
CA TYR A 48 5.35 6.70 14.83
C TYR A 48 4.25 6.16 15.77
N GLU A 49 4.15 6.76 16.96
CA GLU A 49 3.18 6.37 18.01
C GLU A 49 1.75 6.82 17.69
N GLU A 50 1.61 7.93 16.96
CA GLU A 50 0.33 8.58 16.63
C GLU A 50 -0.10 8.35 15.18
N ARG A 51 0.62 7.47 14.46
CA ARG A 51 0.46 7.33 13.01
C ARG A 51 -0.98 6.96 12.65
N THR A 52 -1.52 7.71 11.70
CA THR A 52 -2.83 7.48 11.07
C THR A 52 -2.71 6.69 9.77
N CYS A 53 -1.48 6.39 9.33
CA CYS A 53 -1.22 5.48 8.22
C CYS A 53 -1.46 4.02 8.63
N LEU A 54 -0.52 3.10 8.39
CA LEU A 54 -0.66 1.70 8.81
C LEU A 54 0.09 1.45 10.12
N ARG A 55 -0.58 0.81 11.09
CA ARG A 55 0.06 0.24 12.28
C ARG A 55 0.75 -1.08 11.95
N ILE A 56 1.70 -1.53 12.78
CA ILE A 56 2.43 -2.79 12.55
C ILE A 56 1.45 -3.95 12.34
N GLU A 57 0.42 -4.04 13.17
CA GLU A 57 -0.60 -5.10 13.09
C GLU A 57 -1.30 -5.07 11.73
N GLN A 58 -1.61 -3.88 11.22
CA GLN A 58 -2.22 -3.70 9.90
C GLN A 58 -1.24 -4.07 8.78
N MET A 59 0.01 -3.61 8.86
CA MET A 59 1.07 -3.93 7.91
C MET A 59 1.33 -5.45 7.81
N VAL A 60 1.27 -6.17 8.93
CA VAL A 60 1.44 -7.64 8.97
C VAL A 60 0.17 -8.35 8.48
N SER A 61 -1.01 -7.77 8.69
CA SER A 61 -2.29 -8.34 8.24
C SER A 61 -2.54 -8.19 6.73
N GLN A 62 -1.76 -7.37 6.03
CA GLN A 62 -1.94 -7.05 4.62
C GLN A 62 -0.69 -7.37 3.81
N ASP A 63 -0.84 -8.24 2.79
CA ASP A 63 0.23 -8.57 1.86
C ASP A 63 0.75 -7.35 1.11
N GLY A 64 1.99 -7.44 0.66
CA GLY A 64 2.65 -6.41 -0.15
C GLY A 64 3.12 -5.17 0.62
N VAL A 65 2.55 -4.85 1.78
CA VAL A 65 2.86 -3.59 2.48
C VAL A 65 4.33 -3.50 2.89
N LEU A 66 4.95 -4.62 3.28
CA LEU A 66 6.33 -4.67 3.77
C LEU A 66 7.22 -5.48 2.82
N PRO A 67 8.50 -5.07 2.63
CA PRO A 67 9.44 -5.81 1.81
C PRO A 67 9.85 -7.13 2.48
N SER A 68 10.37 -8.07 1.69
CA SER A 68 10.75 -9.41 2.13
C SER A 68 11.76 -9.44 3.28
N HIS A 69 12.64 -8.44 3.36
CA HIS A 69 13.65 -8.33 4.39
C HIS A 69 13.17 -7.62 5.68
N CYS A 70 11.92 -7.12 5.73
CA CYS A 70 11.39 -6.52 6.95
C CYS A 70 11.09 -7.62 7.99
N PRO A 71 11.65 -7.57 9.22
CA PRO A 71 11.44 -8.63 10.20
C PRO A 71 9.98 -8.89 10.58
N TYR A 72 9.10 -7.89 10.45
CA TYR A 72 7.68 -8.03 10.71
C TYR A 72 6.98 -9.00 9.76
N THR A 73 7.48 -9.23 8.54
CA THR A 73 6.88 -10.21 7.61
C THR A 73 6.93 -11.63 8.17
N ARG A 74 7.92 -11.93 9.01
CA ARG A 74 8.10 -13.24 9.65
C ARG A 74 7.07 -13.53 10.74
N LEU A 75 6.35 -12.51 11.19
CA LEU A 75 5.29 -12.65 12.20
C LEU A 75 4.03 -13.30 11.64
N ARG A 76 3.86 -13.33 10.30
CA ARG A 76 2.76 -14.00 9.64
C ARG A 76 3.27 -15.04 8.64
N PRO A 77 3.13 -16.35 8.93
CA PRO A 77 3.39 -17.39 7.93
C PRO A 77 2.58 -17.16 6.65
N GLY A 78 3.23 -17.31 5.49
CA GLY A 78 2.59 -17.10 4.18
C GLY A 78 2.46 -15.63 3.76
N TYR A 79 3.05 -14.68 4.48
CA TYR A 79 3.10 -13.28 4.05
C TYR A 79 3.80 -13.13 2.69
N LEU A 80 3.10 -12.60 1.69
CA LEU A 80 3.61 -12.21 0.38
C LEU A 80 4.19 -10.80 0.46
N PRO A 81 5.51 -10.63 0.27
CA PRO A 81 6.17 -9.34 0.44
C PRO A 81 5.90 -8.36 -0.70
N GLY A 82 5.99 -7.08 -0.36
CA GLY A 82 6.04 -6.00 -1.34
C GLY A 82 7.32 -6.03 -2.15
N ARG A 83 7.21 -5.59 -3.40
CA ARG A 83 8.37 -5.48 -4.29
C ARG A 83 8.88 -4.05 -4.30
N MET A 84 10.15 -3.88 -3.95
CA MET A 84 10.89 -2.67 -4.26
C MET A 84 11.06 -2.58 -5.77
N VAL A 85 10.71 -1.46 -6.36
CA VAL A 85 10.78 -1.22 -7.81
C VAL A 85 11.68 -0.02 -8.10
N THR A 86 11.99 0.18 -9.38
CA THR A 86 12.56 1.45 -9.85
C THR A 86 11.50 2.56 -9.85
N GLU A 87 11.94 3.82 -9.94
CA GLU A 87 11.04 4.97 -10.08
C GLU A 87 10.20 4.88 -11.37
N GLY A 88 10.82 4.48 -12.49
CA GLY A 88 10.11 4.27 -13.75
C GLY A 88 9.01 3.22 -13.65
N GLU A 89 9.34 2.03 -13.12
CA GLU A 89 8.33 0.97 -12.89
C GLU A 89 7.20 1.46 -11.97
N PHE A 90 7.51 2.26 -10.94
CA PHE A 90 6.48 2.79 -10.03
C PHE A 90 5.51 3.73 -10.74
N GLU A 91 6.03 4.67 -11.55
CA GLU A 91 5.22 5.62 -12.31
C GLU A 91 4.37 4.93 -13.39
N GLU A 92 4.89 3.87 -14.02
CA GLU A 92 4.12 3.02 -14.93
C GLU A 92 2.89 2.42 -14.22
N TRP A 93 3.09 1.77 -13.07
CA TRP A 93 1.98 1.19 -12.30
C TRP A 93 1.00 2.24 -11.77
N LEU A 94 1.50 3.40 -11.36
CA LEU A 94 0.65 4.50 -10.90
C LEU A 94 -0.25 5.01 -12.04
N SER A 95 0.30 5.17 -13.23
CA SER A 95 -0.46 5.56 -14.43
C SER A 95 -1.53 4.52 -14.79
N GLU A 96 -1.17 3.24 -14.77
CA GLU A 96 -2.13 2.16 -15.03
C GLU A 96 -3.29 2.15 -14.03
N LEU A 97 -3.00 2.27 -12.73
CA LEU A 97 -4.03 2.36 -11.69
C LEU A 97 -4.97 3.55 -11.92
N GLN A 98 -4.44 4.71 -12.28
CA GLN A 98 -5.24 5.91 -12.54
C GLN A 98 -6.18 5.70 -13.73
N GLN A 99 -5.71 5.04 -14.79
CA GLN A 99 -6.53 4.69 -15.95
C GLN A 99 -7.62 3.69 -15.60
N ILE A 100 -7.31 2.65 -14.82
CA ILE A 100 -8.28 1.67 -14.34
C ILE A 100 -9.36 2.36 -13.51
N LYS A 101 -8.95 3.21 -12.55
CA LYS A 101 -9.88 3.96 -11.71
C LYS A 101 -10.83 4.83 -12.54
N LYS A 102 -10.30 5.55 -13.53
CA LYS A 102 -11.10 6.38 -14.44
C LYS A 102 -12.15 5.55 -15.20
N ARG A 103 -11.76 4.39 -15.74
CA ARG A 103 -12.68 3.49 -16.46
C ARG A 103 -13.78 2.94 -15.56
N ILE A 104 -13.46 2.59 -14.32
CA ILE A 104 -14.44 2.14 -13.32
C ILE A 104 -15.43 3.27 -13.01
N GLU A 105 -14.94 4.50 -12.78
CA GLU A 105 -15.78 5.66 -12.51
C GLU A 105 -16.73 5.98 -13.68
N GLU A 106 -16.23 5.96 -14.91
CA GLU A 106 -17.03 6.13 -16.12
C GLU A 106 -18.11 5.06 -16.24
N GLY A 107 -17.76 3.78 -16.06
CA GLY A 107 -18.71 2.67 -16.07
C GLY A 107 -19.79 2.80 -14.99
N MET A 108 -19.40 3.14 -13.76
CA MET A 108 -20.35 3.39 -12.68
C MET A 108 -21.30 4.55 -12.98
N ASN A 109 -20.81 5.62 -13.63
CA ASN A 109 -21.65 6.75 -14.02
C ASN A 109 -22.66 6.38 -15.10
N LEU A 110 -22.26 5.56 -16.09
CA LEU A 110 -23.19 5.03 -17.10
C LEU A 110 -24.26 4.15 -16.47
N LEU A 111 -23.91 3.25 -15.54
CA LEU A 111 -24.89 2.43 -14.81
C LEU A 111 -25.88 3.29 -14.01
N ARG A 112 -25.40 4.33 -13.32
CA ARG A 112 -26.27 5.29 -12.62
C ARG A 112 -27.19 6.07 -13.57
N GLN A 113 -26.73 6.37 -14.78
CA GLN A 113 -27.56 7.05 -15.80
C GLN A 113 -28.62 6.10 -16.37
N ALA A 114 -28.25 4.87 -16.72
CA ALA A 114 -29.19 3.85 -17.21
C ALA A 114 -30.31 3.58 -16.20
N LYS A 115 -29.96 3.43 -14.91
CA LYS A 115 -30.93 3.27 -13.82
C LYS A 115 -31.88 4.48 -13.69
N ARG A 116 -31.36 5.71 -13.86
CA ARG A 116 -32.20 6.93 -13.88
C ARG A 116 -33.14 6.98 -15.07
N ASN A 117 -32.74 6.40 -16.20
CA ASN A 117 -33.54 6.36 -17.42
C ASN A 117 -34.54 5.19 -17.46
N GLY A 118 -34.69 4.42 -16.38
CA GLY A 118 -35.63 3.31 -16.29
C GLY A 118 -35.26 2.10 -17.17
N LEU A 119 -33.99 2.01 -17.61
CA LEU A 119 -33.48 0.86 -18.34
C LEU A 119 -33.05 -0.21 -17.32
N ASP A 120 -33.75 -1.35 -17.32
CA ASP A 120 -33.37 -2.52 -16.52
C ASP A 120 -32.25 -3.27 -17.27
N TYR A 121 -31.10 -3.44 -16.61
CA TYR A 121 -30.03 -4.28 -17.13
C TYR A 121 -30.29 -5.72 -16.67
N PRO A 122 -30.38 -6.71 -17.59
CA PRO A 122 -30.35 -8.10 -17.16
C PRO A 122 -28.96 -8.39 -16.58
N LEU A 123 -28.94 -8.80 -15.31
CA LEU A 123 -27.75 -9.33 -14.62
C LEU A 123 -27.35 -10.68 -15.23
#